data_AF-A0A8T4F6P6-F1
#
_entry.id   AF-A0A8T4F6P6-F1
#
_cell.length_a   1.000
_cell.length_b   1.000
_cell.length_c   1.000
_cell.angle_alpha   90.00
_cell.angle_beta   90.00
_cell.angle_gamma   90.00
#
_symmetry.space_group_name_H-M   'P 1'
#
loop_
_entity.id
_entity.type
_entity.pdbx_description
1 polymer ?
#
loop_
_entity_poly.entity_id
_entity_poly.type
_entity_poly.pdbx_seq_one_letter_code
_entity_poly.pdbx_strand_id
1 'polypeptide(L)'
;MKPPPEKAQVPLALTKRGNRPEDRERQDATRQKANAERDRKFVQDLYKDLFVDGRLTMSPGDVSSYVYNKLAFSDPGYLAVPITDDDVANLIIASSGKNFEVLSQLEEMDKIDLRDALEQGDYIALDNKAYPGIHSTQERRERRLIVNVTTQQAALRITHALAPLFDSPDVYQFFKQVKVFVSTQPDSSYHVKNDKLVVYYDLGPERADGTDFVGDRLVDTINGAIGTDDVDETATPFYSELAPAIAWAEDPKDFIPRFSGVSFTKSRAEAIALAVRHAARKAEQSGQTMDNPDDLLGLIQLAFVFYGINPVRPNRHLPSSAF
;
A
#
# COMPACT_ATOMS: atom_id res chain seq x y z
N MET A 1 36.58 -6.48 10.73
CA MET A 1 35.43 -6.16 11.61
C MET A 1 34.24 -6.98 11.15
N LYS A 2 33.60 -7.75 12.02
CA LYS A 2 32.27 -8.31 11.71
C LYS A 2 31.27 -7.15 11.73
N PRO A 3 30.34 -7.05 10.77
CA PRO A 3 29.23 -6.11 10.91
C PRO A 3 28.46 -6.45 12.20
N PRO A 4 27.94 -5.45 12.91
CA PRO A 4 27.09 -5.70 14.07
C PRO A 4 25.91 -6.58 13.67
N PRO A 5 25.42 -7.46 14.56
CA PRO A 5 24.25 -8.28 14.28
C PRO A 5 23.08 -7.36 13.93
N GLU A 6 22.46 -7.62 12.78
CA GLU A 6 21.25 -6.96 12.34
C GLU A 6 20.19 -7.11 13.44
N LYS A 7 19.74 -6.01 14.04
CA LYS A 7 18.58 -6.05 14.96
C LYS A 7 17.40 -6.63 14.17
N ALA A 8 16.82 -7.71 14.67
CA ALA A 8 15.69 -8.37 14.02
C ALA A 8 14.56 -7.35 13.80
N GLN A 9 14.16 -7.17 12.54
CA GLN A 9 13.09 -6.24 12.17
C GLN A 9 11.78 -6.61 12.90
N VAL A 10 11.17 -5.64 13.59
CA VAL A 10 9.96 -5.82 14.41
C VAL A 10 8.80 -6.39 13.55
N PRO A 11 8.36 -7.64 13.79
CA PRO A 11 7.19 -8.20 13.10
C PRO A 11 5.89 -7.60 13.67
N LEU A 12 4.85 -7.47 12.84
CA LEU A 12 3.47 -7.33 13.35
C LEU A 12 3.12 -8.58 14.17
N ALA A 13 2.48 -8.40 15.33
CA ALA A 13 2.29 -9.51 16.26
C ALA A 13 1.54 -10.67 15.61
N LEU A 14 1.95 -11.89 15.96
CA LEU A 14 1.39 -13.13 15.45
C LEU A 14 -0.07 -13.38 15.89
N THR A 15 -0.63 -12.59 16.81
CA THR A 15 -1.75 -13.01 17.65
C THR A 15 -3.12 -12.43 17.29
N LYS A 16 -3.27 -11.59 16.27
CA LYS A 16 -4.57 -10.92 15.99
C LYS A 16 -4.91 -10.77 14.50
N ARG A 17 -4.81 -11.88 13.78
CA ARG A 17 -4.87 -11.95 12.31
C ARG A 17 -6.23 -12.35 11.75
N GLY A 18 -7.32 -11.90 12.39
CA GLY A 18 -8.69 -12.27 12.05
C GLY A 18 -9.28 -13.31 13.02
N ASN A 19 -10.61 -13.36 13.09
CA ASN A 19 -11.35 -14.21 14.04
C ASN A 19 -11.87 -15.51 13.40
N ARG A 20 -11.65 -15.71 12.09
CA ARG A 20 -12.18 -16.89 11.39
C ARG A 20 -11.27 -18.11 11.58
N PRO A 21 -11.81 -19.33 11.56
CA PRO A 21 -11.00 -20.55 11.57
C PRO A 21 -9.98 -20.61 10.44
N GLU A 22 -10.32 -20.15 9.23
CA GLU A 22 -9.39 -20.07 8.08
C GLU A 22 -8.23 -19.06 8.28
N ASP A 23 -8.38 -18.08 9.16
CA ASP A 23 -7.35 -17.09 9.46
C ASP A 23 -6.23 -17.68 10.35
N ARG A 24 -6.55 -18.73 11.12
CA ARG A 24 -5.61 -19.37 12.07
C ARG A 24 -4.52 -20.21 11.38
N GLU A 25 -4.73 -20.62 10.13
CA GLU A 25 -3.76 -21.38 9.33
C GLU A 25 -2.78 -20.47 8.55
N ARG A 26 -2.99 -19.14 8.55
CA ARG A 26 -2.10 -18.14 7.92
C ARG A 26 -0.87 -17.84 8.80
N GLN A 27 -0.08 -18.88 9.09
CA GLN A 27 1.26 -18.74 9.69
C GLN A 27 2.17 -17.90 8.78
N ASP A 28 3.18 -17.24 9.35
CA ASP A 28 4.08 -16.33 8.62
C ASP A 28 4.70 -16.97 7.36
N ALA A 29 5.02 -18.26 7.41
CA ALA A 29 5.58 -19.00 6.28
C ALA A 29 4.56 -19.20 5.15
N THR A 30 3.32 -19.60 5.48
CA THR A 30 2.22 -19.77 4.53
C THR A 30 1.91 -18.45 3.83
N ARG A 31 1.83 -17.35 4.60
CA ARG A 31 1.62 -16.01 4.05
C ARG A 31 2.78 -15.58 3.15
N GLN A 32 4.02 -15.75 3.58
CA GLN A 32 5.19 -15.39 2.77
C GLN A 32 5.19 -16.16 1.44
N LYS A 33 4.82 -17.43 1.47
CA LYS A 33 4.66 -18.25 0.26
C LYS A 33 3.54 -17.70 -0.64
N ALA A 34 2.36 -17.41 -0.09
CA ALA A 34 1.25 -16.83 -0.85
C ALA A 34 1.60 -15.48 -1.49
N ASN A 35 2.27 -14.58 -0.74
CA ASN A 35 2.77 -13.31 -1.26
C ASN A 35 3.76 -13.54 -2.42
N ALA A 36 4.72 -14.46 -2.25
CA ALA A 36 5.71 -14.77 -3.28
C ALA A 36 5.07 -15.39 -4.55
N GLU A 37 4.05 -16.24 -4.38
CA GLU A 37 3.29 -16.82 -5.50
C GLU A 37 2.50 -15.74 -6.25
N ARG A 38 1.84 -14.83 -5.53
CA ARG A 38 1.13 -13.69 -6.13
C ARG A 38 2.09 -12.76 -6.89
N ASP A 39 3.21 -12.41 -6.28
CA ASP A 39 4.20 -11.52 -6.89
C ASP A 39 4.82 -12.19 -8.14
N ARG A 40 5.10 -13.50 -8.09
CA ARG A 40 5.53 -14.28 -9.27
C ARG A 40 4.45 -14.30 -10.35
N LYS A 41 3.18 -14.54 -10.01
CA LYS A 41 2.07 -14.52 -10.96
C LYS A 41 1.96 -13.16 -11.66
N PHE A 42 2.08 -12.07 -10.90
CA PHE A 42 2.12 -10.72 -11.48
C PHE A 42 3.25 -10.58 -12.51
N VAL A 43 4.47 -11.03 -12.19
CA VAL A 43 5.60 -10.97 -13.13
C VAL A 43 5.38 -11.87 -14.36
N GLN A 44 4.78 -13.04 -14.19
CA GLN A 44 4.42 -13.92 -15.31
C GLN A 44 3.42 -13.26 -16.25
N ASP A 45 2.40 -12.60 -15.71
CA ASP A 45 1.39 -11.91 -16.51
C ASP A 45 1.99 -10.66 -17.16
N LEU A 46 2.87 -9.92 -16.46
CA LEU A 46 3.63 -8.81 -17.03
C LEU A 46 4.53 -9.25 -18.19
N TYR A 47 5.21 -10.40 -18.06
CA TYR A 47 6.06 -10.96 -19.11
C TYR A 47 5.26 -11.27 -20.38
N LYS A 48 4.11 -11.94 -20.23
CA LYS A 48 3.23 -12.28 -21.36
C LYS A 48 2.73 -11.06 -22.11
N ASP A 49 2.45 -9.97 -21.39
CA ASP A 49 1.96 -8.74 -22.01
C ASP A 49 3.05 -7.98 -22.76
N LEU A 50 4.26 -7.94 -22.20
CA LEU A 50 5.34 -7.08 -22.67
C LEU A 50 6.30 -7.77 -23.64
N PHE A 51 6.41 -9.10 -23.63
CA PHE A 51 7.42 -9.82 -24.40
C PHE A 51 6.80 -10.82 -25.39
N VAL A 52 7.28 -10.76 -26.63
CA VAL A 52 7.03 -11.77 -27.67
C VAL A 52 8.38 -12.26 -28.17
N ASP A 53 8.58 -13.58 -28.17
CA ASP A 53 9.89 -14.22 -28.46
C ASP A 53 11.04 -13.60 -27.66
N GLY A 54 10.76 -13.26 -26.39
CA GLY A 54 11.70 -12.64 -25.47
C GLY A 54 12.14 -11.22 -25.82
N ARG A 55 11.43 -10.54 -26.73
CA ARG A 55 11.65 -9.14 -27.11
C ARG A 55 10.50 -8.26 -26.64
N LEU A 56 10.85 -7.09 -26.11
CA LEU A 56 9.88 -6.10 -25.68
C LEU A 56 9.06 -5.61 -26.89
N THR A 57 7.74 -5.70 -26.80
CA THR A 57 6.80 -5.27 -27.86
C THR A 57 6.30 -3.84 -27.67
N MET A 58 6.48 -3.30 -26.47
CA MET A 58 6.09 -1.94 -26.09
C MET A 58 7.26 -0.95 -26.25
N SER A 59 6.95 0.32 -26.54
CA SER A 59 7.95 1.39 -26.48
C SER A 59 8.56 1.47 -25.07
N PRO A 60 9.90 1.55 -24.93
CA PRO A 60 10.55 1.70 -23.62
C PRO A 60 10.06 2.90 -22.79
N GLY A 61 9.52 3.94 -23.44
CA GLY A 61 8.94 5.11 -22.78
C GLY A 61 7.64 4.81 -22.02
N ASP A 62 6.84 3.86 -22.51
CA ASP A 62 5.49 3.60 -22.00
C ASP A 62 5.48 2.56 -20.87
N VAL A 63 6.55 1.78 -20.73
CA VAL A 63 6.69 0.70 -19.75
C VAL A 63 6.37 1.16 -18.33
N SER A 64 6.84 2.35 -17.93
CA SER A 64 6.63 2.85 -16.57
C SER A 64 5.16 3.08 -16.26
N SER A 65 4.44 3.72 -17.17
CA SER A 65 3.00 3.99 -17.04
C SER A 65 2.21 2.69 -17.09
N TYR A 66 2.58 1.77 -17.98
CA TYR A 66 1.95 0.45 -18.08
C TYR A 66 2.07 -0.35 -16.78
N VAL A 67 3.29 -0.48 -16.25
CA VAL A 67 3.54 -1.19 -14.99
C VAL A 67 2.83 -0.51 -13.83
N TYR A 68 2.87 0.82 -13.76
CA TYR A 68 2.15 1.56 -12.72
C TYR A 68 0.66 1.24 -12.75
N ASN A 69 0.02 1.30 -13.92
CA ASN A 69 -1.41 1.01 -14.05
C ASN A 69 -1.74 -0.44 -13.67
N LYS A 70 -0.91 -1.40 -14.10
CA LYS A 70 -1.11 -2.82 -13.77
C LYS A 70 -0.96 -3.12 -12.28
N LEU A 71 -0.16 -2.33 -11.55
CA LEU A 71 -0.06 -2.43 -10.09
C LEU A 71 -1.17 -1.66 -9.36
N ALA A 72 -1.52 -0.49 -9.88
CA ALA A 72 -2.32 0.48 -9.15
C ALA A 72 -3.80 0.13 -9.14
N PHE A 73 -4.37 -0.44 -10.19
CA PHE A 73 -5.82 -0.49 -10.37
C PHE A 73 -6.44 -1.87 -10.11
N SER A 74 -7.67 -1.84 -9.58
CA SER A 74 -8.52 -3.02 -9.29
C SER A 74 -9.60 -3.21 -10.36
N ASP A 75 -10.37 -4.29 -10.25
CA ASP A 75 -11.60 -4.49 -11.01
C ASP A 75 -12.64 -3.40 -10.70
N PRO A 76 -13.49 -3.03 -11.68
CA PRO A 76 -14.44 -1.94 -11.54
C PRO A 76 -15.63 -2.35 -10.65
N GLY A 77 -16.37 -1.35 -10.15
CA GLY A 77 -17.61 -1.57 -9.37
C GLY A 77 -17.61 -0.96 -7.97
N TYR A 78 -16.46 -0.53 -7.44
CA TYR A 78 -16.38 0.14 -6.14
C TYR A 78 -17.25 1.41 -6.04
N LEU A 79 -17.35 2.17 -7.14
CA LEU A 79 -18.18 3.38 -7.22
C LEU A 79 -19.61 3.11 -7.73
N ALA A 80 -20.06 1.85 -7.81
CA ALA A 80 -21.40 1.56 -8.31
C ALA A 80 -22.51 2.18 -7.45
N VAL A 81 -22.26 2.31 -6.14
CA VAL A 81 -23.16 3.00 -5.21
C VAL A 81 -22.45 4.26 -4.70
N PRO A 82 -22.97 5.46 -4.98
CA PRO A 82 -22.35 6.72 -4.56
C PRO A 82 -22.48 6.91 -3.04
N ILE A 83 -21.59 7.72 -2.47
CA ILE A 83 -21.80 8.26 -1.11
C ILE A 83 -22.78 9.43 -1.16
N THR A 84 -23.39 9.74 -0.03
CA THR A 84 -24.35 10.85 0.09
C THR A 84 -23.68 12.12 0.64
N ASP A 85 -24.31 13.27 0.43
CA ASP A 85 -23.88 14.53 1.07
C ASP A 85 -23.89 14.42 2.61
N ASP A 86 -24.80 13.62 3.17
CA ASP A 86 -24.86 13.35 4.61
C ASP A 86 -23.64 12.55 5.09
N ASP A 87 -23.13 11.60 4.30
CA ASP A 87 -21.91 10.86 4.62
C ASP A 87 -20.70 11.80 4.71
N VAL A 88 -20.60 12.75 3.77
CA VAL A 88 -19.55 13.78 3.75
C VAL A 88 -19.68 14.71 4.97
N ALA A 89 -20.89 15.19 5.24
CA ALA A 89 -21.16 16.05 6.39
C ALA A 89 -20.80 15.35 7.70
N ASN A 90 -21.11 14.05 7.83
CA ASN A 90 -20.79 13.25 9.01
C ASN A 90 -19.27 13.13 9.23
N LEU A 91 -18.47 13.00 8.17
CA LEU A 91 -17.00 13.01 8.29
C LEU A 91 -16.48 14.36 8.79
N ILE A 92 -16.96 15.47 8.21
CA ILE A 92 -16.52 16.82 8.57
C ILE A 92 -16.92 17.15 10.01
N ILE A 93 -18.19 16.92 10.37
CA ILE A 93 -18.70 17.17 11.73
C ILE A 93 -17.94 16.33 12.76
N ALA A 94 -17.63 15.07 12.44
CA ALA A 94 -16.88 14.19 13.33
C ALA A 94 -15.47 14.70 13.65
N SER A 95 -14.86 15.53 12.80
CA SER A 95 -13.55 16.16 13.08
C SER A 95 -13.61 17.36 14.03
N SER A 96 -14.80 17.93 14.25
CA SER A 96 -14.94 19.15 15.05
C SER A 96 -14.55 18.90 16.51
N GLY A 97 -13.56 19.64 17.00
CA GLY A 97 -13.01 19.47 18.35
C GLY A 97 -12.18 18.20 18.56
N LYS A 98 -11.74 17.54 17.49
CA LYS A 98 -10.89 16.34 17.52
C LYS A 98 -9.45 16.65 17.14
N ASN A 99 -8.56 15.68 17.41
CA ASN A 99 -7.15 15.76 17.03
C ASN A 99 -6.88 15.50 15.54
N PHE A 100 -7.90 15.54 14.67
CA PHE A 100 -7.72 15.40 13.23
C PHE A 100 -8.45 16.50 12.45
N GLU A 101 -8.11 16.64 11.18
CA GLU A 101 -8.86 17.40 10.16
C GLU A 101 -9.21 16.52 8.98
N VAL A 102 -10.22 16.97 8.24
CA VAL A 102 -10.61 16.37 6.97
C VAL A 102 -9.98 17.19 5.85
N LEU A 103 -9.23 16.54 4.96
CA LEU A 103 -8.53 17.14 3.83
C LEU A 103 -8.97 16.48 2.53
N SER A 104 -9.19 17.26 1.47
CA SER A 104 -9.40 16.78 0.10
C SER A 104 -8.10 16.86 -0.68
N GLN A 105 -7.74 15.78 -1.37
CA GLN A 105 -6.50 15.76 -2.15
C GLN A 105 -6.59 16.66 -3.39
N LEU A 106 -7.74 16.69 -4.08
CA LEU A 106 -7.93 17.56 -5.23
C LEU A 106 -8.07 19.04 -4.83
N GLU A 107 -8.64 19.34 -3.66
CA GLU A 107 -8.65 20.70 -3.13
C GLU A 107 -7.22 21.20 -2.86
N GLU A 108 -6.37 20.36 -2.27
CA GLU A 108 -4.96 20.71 -2.01
C GLU A 108 -4.14 20.86 -3.30
N MET A 109 -4.33 19.96 -4.27
CA MET A 109 -3.50 19.91 -5.48
C MET A 109 -3.98 20.89 -6.55
N ASP A 110 -5.27 20.92 -6.81
CA ASP A 110 -5.87 21.60 -7.97
C ASP A 110 -6.77 22.78 -7.56
N LYS A 111 -6.92 23.04 -6.25
CA LYS A 111 -7.76 24.13 -5.70
C LYS A 111 -9.22 24.04 -6.14
N ILE A 112 -9.70 22.80 -6.27
CA ILE A 112 -11.09 22.47 -6.57
C ILE A 112 -11.87 22.42 -5.25
N ASP A 113 -13.11 22.92 -5.23
CA ASP A 113 -13.96 22.81 -4.04
C ASP A 113 -14.21 21.34 -3.70
N LEU A 114 -14.29 21.00 -2.41
CA LEU A 114 -14.53 19.64 -1.93
C LEU A 114 -15.71 18.96 -2.64
N ARG A 115 -16.80 19.69 -2.91
CA ARG A 115 -17.97 19.14 -3.59
C ARG A 115 -17.62 18.70 -5.02
N ASP A 116 -16.95 19.56 -5.77
CA ASP A 116 -16.54 19.30 -7.15
C ASP A 116 -15.46 18.20 -7.22
N ALA A 117 -14.61 18.09 -6.19
CA ALA A 117 -13.64 17.01 -6.04
C ALA A 117 -14.34 15.66 -5.84
N LEU A 118 -15.36 15.61 -4.99
CA LEU A 118 -16.14 14.40 -4.73
C LEU A 118 -16.98 13.97 -5.94
N GLU A 119 -17.45 14.91 -6.77
CA GLU A 119 -18.12 14.58 -8.03
C GLU A 119 -17.17 13.87 -9.01
N GLN A 120 -15.87 14.20 -8.99
CA GLN A 120 -14.85 13.55 -9.81
C GLN A 120 -14.29 12.26 -9.20
N GLY A 121 -14.54 12.05 -7.91
CA GLY A 121 -13.91 11.01 -7.11
C GLY A 121 -12.57 11.49 -6.56
N ASP A 122 -12.46 11.54 -5.23
CA ASP A 122 -11.29 12.07 -4.55
C ASP A 122 -10.87 11.20 -3.36
N TYR A 123 -9.61 11.35 -2.96
CA TYR A 123 -9.11 10.88 -1.68
C TYR A 123 -9.39 11.90 -0.60
N ILE A 124 -10.31 11.56 0.30
CA ILE A 124 -10.53 12.30 1.55
C ILE A 124 -9.63 11.71 2.62
N ALA A 125 -8.90 12.57 3.33
CA ALA A 125 -7.99 12.19 4.40
C ALA A 125 -8.47 12.70 5.75
N LEU A 126 -8.42 11.84 6.78
CA LEU A 126 -8.39 12.29 8.17
C LEU A 126 -6.92 12.41 8.58
N ASP A 127 -6.44 13.64 8.71
CA ASP A 127 -5.04 13.96 9.03
C ASP A 127 -4.89 14.38 10.49
N ASN A 128 -3.93 13.78 11.20
CA ASN A 128 -3.75 14.00 12.62
C ASN A 128 -2.95 15.28 12.92
N LYS A 129 -3.64 16.26 13.49
CA LYS A 129 -3.07 17.54 13.95
C LYS A 129 -2.05 17.40 15.07
N ALA A 130 -2.18 16.34 15.87
CA ALA A 130 -1.31 16.05 17.01
C ALA A 130 -0.15 15.11 16.64
N TYR A 131 -0.06 14.67 15.39
CA TYR A 131 1.04 13.83 14.94
C TYR A 131 2.35 14.65 14.93
N PRO A 132 3.39 14.24 15.67
CA PRO A 132 4.57 15.08 15.92
C PRO A 132 5.48 15.26 14.71
N GLY A 133 5.22 14.57 13.60
CA GLY A 133 6.12 14.53 12.46
C GLY A 133 7.39 13.72 12.72
N ILE A 134 8.14 13.53 11.64
CA ILE A 134 9.31 12.66 11.45
C ILE A 134 10.12 12.35 12.72
N HIS A 135 10.23 11.07 13.03
CA HIS A 135 11.05 10.56 14.12
C HIS A 135 12.56 10.55 13.77
N SER A 136 13.38 10.88 14.76
CA SER A 136 14.83 11.12 14.65
C SER A 136 15.70 9.89 14.37
N THR A 137 15.12 8.69 14.23
CA THR A 137 15.85 7.48 13.85
C THR A 137 15.08 6.67 12.81
N GLN A 138 15.81 6.13 11.82
CA GLN A 138 15.32 5.18 10.81
C GLN A 138 14.73 3.87 11.39
N GLU A 139 14.71 3.72 12.71
CA GLU A 139 14.16 2.58 13.45
C GLU A 139 12.66 2.78 13.80
N ARG A 140 12.09 4.01 13.67
CA ARG A 140 10.65 4.29 13.83
C ARG A 140 9.96 4.54 12.49
N ARG A 141 9.91 3.49 11.68
CA ARG A 141 9.52 3.53 10.26
C ARG A 141 8.01 3.73 10.09
N GLU A 142 7.60 4.67 9.23
CA GLU A 142 6.22 4.72 8.77
C GLU A 142 5.87 3.44 8.01
N ARG A 143 4.71 2.90 8.36
CA ARG A 143 4.04 1.80 7.68
C ARG A 143 2.75 2.33 7.11
N ARG A 144 2.30 1.64 6.06
CA ARG A 144 0.97 1.81 5.51
C ARG A 144 0.22 0.50 5.52
N LEU A 145 -1.01 0.53 6.01
CA LEU A 145 -2.01 -0.51 5.78
C LEU A 145 -2.82 -0.12 4.55
N ILE A 146 -3.06 -1.08 3.67
CA ILE A 146 -3.99 -0.96 2.57
C ILE A 146 -5.19 -1.82 2.89
N VAL A 147 -6.39 -1.25 2.72
CA VAL A 147 -7.65 -1.94 2.99
C VAL A 147 -8.49 -1.95 1.72
N ASN A 148 -8.76 -3.16 1.23
CA ASN A 148 -9.45 -3.40 -0.02
C ASN A 148 -10.86 -3.88 0.28
N VAL A 149 -11.84 -3.02 -0.02
CA VAL A 149 -13.25 -3.33 0.18
C VAL A 149 -14.03 -3.21 -1.12
N THR A 150 -15.17 -3.87 -1.19
CA THR A 150 -16.01 -3.91 -2.39
C THR A 150 -16.82 -2.63 -2.61
N THR A 151 -17.07 -1.82 -1.57
CA THR A 151 -17.95 -0.64 -1.63
C THR A 151 -17.40 0.58 -0.89
N GLN A 152 -17.84 1.77 -1.30
CA GLN A 152 -17.50 3.03 -0.62
C GLN A 152 -18.04 3.07 0.82
N GLN A 153 -19.22 2.49 1.04
CA GLN A 153 -19.88 2.46 2.35
C GLN A 153 -19.09 1.63 3.36
N ALA A 154 -18.49 0.51 2.91
CA ALA A 154 -17.58 -0.26 3.74
C ALA A 154 -16.33 0.55 4.11
N ALA A 155 -15.76 1.28 3.15
CA ALA A 155 -14.57 2.11 3.38
C ALA A 155 -14.85 3.26 4.37
N LEU A 156 -16.00 3.92 4.23
CA LEU A 156 -16.45 4.95 5.17
C LEU A 156 -16.69 4.40 6.58
N ARG A 157 -17.34 3.23 6.70
CA ARG A 157 -17.57 2.59 8.00
C ARG A 157 -16.26 2.26 8.72
N ILE A 158 -15.26 1.77 7.99
CA ILE A 158 -13.91 1.53 8.53
C ILE A 158 -13.25 2.86 8.93
N THR A 159 -13.38 3.89 8.11
CA THR A 159 -12.85 5.24 8.40
C THR A 159 -13.46 5.81 9.69
N HIS A 160 -14.78 5.70 9.87
CA HIS A 160 -15.46 6.11 11.10
C HIS A 160 -15.01 5.30 12.33
N ALA A 161 -14.77 3.99 12.17
CA ALA A 161 -14.26 3.16 13.25
C ALA A 161 -12.83 3.53 13.67
N LEU A 162 -12.00 3.98 12.72
CA LEU A 162 -10.63 4.44 12.96
C LEU A 162 -10.57 5.83 13.61
N ALA A 163 -11.52 6.72 13.32
CA ALA A 163 -11.48 8.12 13.76
C ALA A 163 -11.27 8.32 15.28
N PRO A 164 -11.90 7.55 16.19
CA PRO A 164 -11.65 7.67 17.63
C PRO A 164 -10.19 7.40 18.05
N LEU A 165 -9.39 6.70 17.24
CA LEU A 165 -7.99 6.40 17.55
C LEU A 165 -7.09 7.65 17.47
N PHE A 166 -7.53 8.73 16.82
CA PHE A 166 -6.84 10.03 16.86
C PHE A 166 -6.91 10.70 18.25
N ASP A 167 -7.84 10.28 19.11
CA ASP A 167 -7.92 10.75 20.50
C ASP A 167 -7.40 9.70 21.50
N SER A 168 -7.02 8.51 21.03
CA SER A 168 -6.58 7.40 21.88
C SER A 168 -5.16 7.64 22.39
N PRO A 169 -4.92 7.78 23.72
CA PRO A 169 -3.60 8.10 24.29
C PRO A 169 -2.46 7.17 23.84
N ASP A 170 -2.78 5.91 23.58
CA ASP A 170 -1.78 4.90 23.18
C ASP A 170 -1.40 4.95 21.70
N VAL A 171 -2.27 5.51 20.85
CA VAL A 171 -2.18 5.39 19.38
C VAL A 171 -1.97 6.73 18.71
N TYR A 172 -2.59 7.81 19.21
CA TYR A 172 -2.67 9.09 18.51
C TYR A 172 -1.31 9.63 18.07
N GLN A 173 -0.28 9.55 18.92
CA GLN A 173 1.05 10.06 18.61
C GLN A 173 1.76 9.32 17.45
N PHE A 174 1.27 8.12 17.09
CA PHE A 174 1.82 7.28 16.02
C PHE A 174 0.88 7.17 14.82
N PHE A 175 -0.40 7.48 14.98
CA PHE A 175 -1.38 7.38 13.90
C PHE A 175 -1.42 8.67 13.11
N LYS A 176 -0.79 8.69 11.94
CA LYS A 176 -0.62 9.90 11.15
C LYS A 176 -1.89 10.27 10.38
N GLN A 177 -2.40 9.34 9.57
CA GLN A 177 -3.45 9.68 8.60
C GLN A 177 -4.22 8.43 8.17
N VAL A 178 -5.51 8.56 7.88
CA VAL A 178 -6.24 7.61 7.02
C VAL A 178 -6.76 8.34 5.79
N LYS A 179 -6.55 7.78 4.59
CA LYS A 179 -7.08 8.27 3.32
C LYS A 179 -8.09 7.27 2.76
N VAL A 180 -9.20 7.75 2.22
CA VAL A 180 -10.22 6.92 1.58
C VAL A 180 -10.66 7.55 0.26
N PHE A 181 -10.73 6.74 -0.80
CA PHE A 181 -11.25 7.17 -2.09
C PHE A 181 -12.78 7.11 -2.08
N VAL A 182 -13.45 8.21 -2.41
CA VAL A 182 -14.91 8.32 -2.43
C VAL A 182 -15.41 9.20 -3.56
N SER A 183 -16.65 8.98 -4.00
CA SER A 183 -17.36 9.80 -4.98
C SER A 183 -18.86 9.86 -4.69
N THR A 184 -19.45 11.04 -4.92
CA THR A 184 -20.90 11.27 -4.90
C THR A 184 -21.58 10.90 -6.23
N GLN A 185 -20.81 10.54 -7.25
CA GLN A 185 -21.32 10.08 -8.54
C GLN A 185 -21.20 8.57 -8.69
N PRO A 186 -22.24 7.87 -9.18
CA PRO A 186 -22.16 6.46 -9.48
C PRO A 186 -21.31 6.23 -10.74
N ASP A 187 -20.33 5.32 -10.66
CA ASP A 187 -19.63 4.81 -11.84
C ASP A 187 -19.22 3.35 -11.65
N SER A 188 -20.03 2.43 -12.18
CA SER A 188 -19.73 1.00 -12.12
C SER A 188 -18.60 0.56 -13.04
N SER A 189 -18.16 1.42 -13.97
CA SER A 189 -17.09 1.13 -14.93
C SER A 189 -15.73 1.69 -14.51
N TYR A 190 -15.71 2.60 -13.53
CA TYR A 190 -14.49 3.25 -13.08
C TYR A 190 -13.56 2.26 -12.36
N HIS A 191 -12.31 2.26 -12.79
CA HIS A 191 -11.24 1.54 -12.12
C HIS A 191 -10.66 2.38 -11.00
N VAL A 192 -11.00 2.04 -9.76
CA VAL A 192 -10.38 2.64 -8.58
C VAL A 192 -9.06 1.92 -8.31
N LYS A 193 -8.10 2.68 -7.77
CA LYS A 193 -6.84 2.08 -7.32
C LYS A 193 -7.12 1.01 -6.26
N ASN A 194 -6.30 -0.03 -6.24
CA ASN A 194 -6.36 -1.07 -5.23
C ASN A 194 -6.27 -0.48 -3.83
N ASP A 195 -5.55 0.64 -3.62
CA ASP A 195 -5.46 1.32 -2.34
C ASP A 195 -6.65 2.24 -2.02
N LYS A 196 -7.86 1.65 -2.03
CA LYS A 196 -9.16 2.31 -1.77
C LYS A 196 -9.18 3.02 -0.42
N LEU A 197 -8.61 2.39 0.62
CA LEU A 197 -8.37 2.99 1.92
C LEU A 197 -6.92 2.72 2.34
N VAL A 198 -6.24 3.75 2.83
CA VAL A 198 -4.85 3.71 3.26
C VAL A 198 -4.69 4.28 4.65
N VAL A 199 -4.09 3.53 5.56
CA VAL A 199 -3.80 3.97 6.93
C VAL A 199 -2.29 4.14 7.07
N TYR A 200 -1.84 5.35 7.40
CA TYR A 200 -0.44 5.68 7.67
C TYR A 200 -0.19 5.78 9.17
N TYR A 201 0.84 5.08 9.64
CA TYR A 201 1.22 5.10 11.06
C TYR A 201 2.70 4.80 11.25
N ASP A 202 3.26 5.30 12.34
CA ASP A 202 4.62 4.96 12.77
C ASP A 202 4.61 3.78 13.71
N LEU A 203 5.71 3.02 13.68
CA LEU A 203 5.96 2.03 14.71
C LEU A 203 6.02 2.70 16.09
N GLY A 204 5.20 2.20 17.01
CA GLY A 204 5.28 2.55 18.42
C GLY A 204 6.61 2.07 19.07
N PRO A 205 6.87 2.44 20.33
CA PRO A 205 8.05 1.97 21.06
C PRO A 205 8.14 0.45 21.09
N GLU A 206 9.37 -0.07 20.98
CA GLU A 206 9.64 -1.50 21.09
C GLU A 206 9.10 -2.04 22.43
N ARG A 207 8.33 -3.13 22.34
CA ARG A 207 7.81 -3.88 23.48
C ARG A 207 8.63 -5.14 23.69
N ALA A 208 8.59 -5.68 24.91
CA ALA A 208 9.34 -6.88 25.27
C ALA A 208 8.97 -8.12 24.43
N ASP A 209 7.76 -8.16 23.88
CA ASP A 209 7.26 -9.20 22.99
C ASP A 209 7.56 -8.93 21.49
N GLY A 210 8.21 -7.80 21.18
CA GLY A 210 8.57 -7.42 19.82
C GLY A 210 7.37 -7.10 18.92
N THR A 211 6.22 -6.74 19.49
CA THR A 211 4.97 -6.52 18.75
C THR A 211 4.82 -5.08 18.24
N ASP A 212 4.28 -4.94 17.03
CA ASP A 212 3.77 -3.66 16.50
C ASP A 212 2.35 -3.41 17.02
N PHE A 213 2.24 -3.00 18.28
CA PHE A 213 0.94 -2.81 18.92
C PHE A 213 0.08 -1.72 18.28
N VAL A 214 0.69 -0.73 17.62
CA VAL A 214 -0.04 0.35 16.93
C VAL A 214 -0.70 -0.26 15.70
N GLY A 215 0.07 -0.96 14.87
CA GLY A 215 -0.44 -1.70 13.73
C GLY A 215 -1.51 -2.71 14.13
N ASP A 216 -1.29 -3.47 15.22
CA ASP A 216 -2.27 -4.42 15.73
C ASP A 216 -3.59 -3.74 16.13
N ARG A 217 -3.55 -2.58 16.79
CA ARG A 217 -4.76 -1.84 17.20
C ARG A 217 -5.53 -1.31 15.99
N LEU A 218 -4.81 -0.86 14.96
CA LEU A 218 -5.40 -0.41 13.69
C LEU A 218 -6.06 -1.58 12.95
N VAL A 219 -5.34 -2.70 12.82
CA VAL A 219 -5.86 -3.93 12.18
C VAL A 219 -7.07 -4.48 12.92
N ASP A 220 -7.05 -4.54 14.26
CA ASP A 220 -8.19 -4.94 15.09
C ASP A 220 -9.43 -4.07 14.81
N THR A 221 -9.22 -2.76 14.68
CA THR A 221 -10.30 -1.80 14.43
C THR A 221 -10.88 -1.95 13.03
N ILE A 222 -10.03 -2.15 12.02
CA ILE A 222 -10.46 -2.41 10.63
C ILE A 222 -11.24 -3.72 10.56
N ASN A 223 -10.69 -4.81 11.11
CA ASN A 223 -11.33 -6.13 11.12
C ASN A 223 -12.66 -6.13 11.88
N GLY A 224 -12.80 -5.32 12.93
CA GLY A 224 -14.06 -5.17 13.65
C GLY A 224 -15.14 -4.42 12.88
N ALA A 225 -14.75 -3.63 11.87
CA ALA A 225 -15.66 -2.80 11.08
C ALA A 225 -15.98 -3.38 9.68
N ILE A 226 -15.19 -4.33 9.19
CA ILE A 226 -15.41 -4.98 7.90
C ILE A 226 -16.43 -6.12 8.04
N GLY A 227 -17.50 -6.10 7.25
CA GLY A 227 -18.42 -7.23 7.11
C GLY A 227 -17.80 -8.31 6.22
N THR A 228 -18.32 -9.54 6.29
CA THR A 228 -17.82 -10.65 5.46
C THR A 228 -17.96 -10.38 3.97
N ASP A 229 -19.05 -9.69 3.58
CA ASP A 229 -19.39 -9.43 2.17
C ASP A 229 -18.70 -8.16 1.64
N ASP A 230 -17.99 -7.43 2.50
CA ASP A 230 -17.28 -6.21 2.14
C ASP A 230 -15.84 -6.48 1.68
N VAL A 231 -15.34 -7.71 1.88
CA VAL A 231 -13.95 -8.08 1.64
C VAL A 231 -13.65 -8.16 0.14
N ASP A 232 -12.68 -7.38 -0.31
CA ASP A 232 -12.03 -7.58 -1.60
C ASP A 232 -10.67 -8.24 -1.35
N GLU A 233 -10.55 -9.53 -1.68
CA GLU A 233 -9.33 -10.31 -1.48
C GLU A 233 -8.25 -10.02 -2.54
N THR A 234 -8.48 -9.06 -3.44
CA THR A 234 -7.48 -8.62 -4.42
C THR A 234 -6.32 -7.93 -3.71
N ALA A 235 -5.30 -8.67 -3.30
CA ALA A 235 -4.09 -8.07 -2.74
C ALA A 235 -3.22 -7.48 -3.85
N THR A 236 -2.86 -6.20 -3.74
CA THR A 236 -1.91 -5.57 -4.65
C THR A 236 -0.55 -6.30 -4.60
N PRO A 237 0.10 -6.58 -5.75
CA PRO A 237 1.43 -7.16 -5.78
C PRO A 237 2.42 -6.38 -4.91
N PHE A 238 3.37 -7.10 -4.33
CA PHE A 238 4.46 -6.60 -3.49
C PHE A 238 4.06 -6.04 -2.12
N TYR A 239 2.78 -6.00 -1.76
CA TYR A 239 2.37 -5.83 -0.36
C TYR A 239 2.46 -7.16 0.39
N SER A 240 2.56 -7.12 1.71
CA SER A 240 2.35 -8.34 2.51
C SER A 240 0.94 -8.34 3.04
N GLU A 241 0.18 -9.39 2.79
CA GLU A 241 -1.13 -9.57 3.41
C GLU A 241 -1.03 -9.64 4.95
N LEU A 242 -2.09 -9.30 5.68
CA LEU A 242 -2.15 -9.44 7.13
C LEU A 242 -3.39 -10.21 7.57
N ALA A 243 -4.52 -9.84 6.99
CA ALA A 243 -5.84 -10.40 7.20
C ALA A 243 -6.63 -10.25 5.88
N PRO A 244 -7.79 -10.89 5.73
CA PRO A 244 -8.67 -10.63 4.58
C PRO A 244 -8.88 -9.13 4.37
N ALA A 245 -8.78 -8.66 3.12
CA ALA A 245 -8.80 -7.25 2.71
C ALA A 245 -7.65 -6.36 3.22
N ILE A 246 -6.80 -6.80 4.15
CA ILE A 246 -5.77 -5.95 4.76
C ILE A 246 -4.39 -6.41 4.34
N ALA A 247 -3.63 -5.51 3.72
CA ALA A 247 -2.22 -5.71 3.40
C ALA A 247 -1.37 -4.55 3.94
N TRP A 248 -0.05 -4.73 4.01
CA TRP A 248 0.85 -3.70 4.54
C TRP A 248 2.17 -3.60 3.78
N ALA A 249 2.77 -2.42 3.88
CA ALA A 249 4.13 -2.17 3.44
C ALA A 249 4.78 -1.04 4.26
N GLU A 250 6.11 -0.97 4.18
CA GLU A 250 6.90 0.18 4.61
C GLU A 250 6.72 1.33 3.59
N ASP A 251 6.59 2.58 4.06
CA ASP A 251 6.48 3.73 3.15
C ASP A 251 7.88 4.15 2.63
N PRO A 252 8.11 4.32 1.31
CA PRO A 252 9.44 4.61 0.77
C PRO A 252 10.10 5.87 1.32
N LYS A 253 9.30 6.87 1.72
CA LYS A 253 9.79 8.21 2.08
C LYS A 253 10.78 8.18 3.25
N ASP A 254 10.61 7.24 4.19
CA ASP A 254 11.40 7.15 5.42
C ASP A 254 12.67 6.32 5.27
N PHE A 255 12.81 5.60 4.16
CA PHE A 255 13.85 4.60 3.98
C PHE A 255 14.90 5.04 2.98
N ILE A 256 14.49 5.87 2.03
CA ILE A 256 15.32 6.25 0.91
C ILE A 256 15.11 7.74 0.67
N PRO A 257 15.96 8.62 1.23
CA PRO A 257 15.76 10.08 1.17
C PRO A 257 15.58 10.64 -0.26
N ARG A 258 16.25 10.04 -1.26
CA ARG A 258 16.08 10.39 -2.68
C ARG A 258 14.69 10.07 -3.26
N PHE A 259 13.87 9.31 -2.54
CA PHE A 259 12.50 8.96 -2.88
C PHE A 259 11.48 9.71 -2.03
N SER A 260 11.88 10.83 -1.39
CA SER A 260 10.92 11.78 -0.86
C SER A 260 9.92 12.19 -1.95
N GLY A 261 8.62 12.05 -1.65
CA GLY A 261 7.53 12.31 -2.60
C GLY A 261 7.22 11.17 -3.59
N VAL A 262 7.87 9.99 -3.46
CA VAL A 262 7.57 8.82 -4.29
C VAL A 262 6.69 7.84 -3.53
N SER A 263 5.51 7.54 -4.06
CA SER A 263 4.60 6.56 -3.46
C SER A 263 5.14 5.13 -3.56
N PHE A 264 4.63 4.23 -2.70
CA PHE A 264 4.93 2.80 -2.75
C PHE A 264 4.80 2.24 -4.17
N THR A 265 3.62 2.36 -4.78
CA THR A 265 3.34 1.84 -6.13
C THR A 265 4.29 2.42 -7.18
N LYS A 266 4.59 3.73 -7.11
CA LYS A 266 5.49 4.38 -8.06
C LYS A 266 6.92 3.84 -7.95
N SER A 267 7.46 3.72 -6.73
CA SER A 267 8.82 3.19 -6.53
C SER A 267 9.00 1.77 -7.06
N ARG A 268 8.00 0.90 -6.89
CA ARG A 268 8.03 -0.49 -7.41
C ARG A 268 7.87 -0.50 -8.92
N ALA A 269 6.95 0.31 -9.47
CA ALA A 269 6.75 0.43 -10.91
C ALA A 269 8.03 0.92 -11.63
N GLU A 270 8.72 1.92 -11.08
CA GLU A 270 9.96 2.43 -11.65
C GLU A 270 11.10 1.40 -11.62
N ALA A 271 11.22 0.63 -10.53
CA ALA A 271 12.21 -0.45 -10.44
C ALA A 271 11.94 -1.57 -11.46
N ILE A 272 10.68 -1.97 -11.62
CA ILE A 272 10.28 -2.97 -12.63
C ILE A 272 10.52 -2.42 -14.04
N ALA A 273 10.17 -1.17 -14.30
CA ALA A 273 10.42 -0.52 -15.59
C ALA A 273 11.92 -0.43 -15.90
N LEU A 274 12.78 -0.22 -14.90
CA LEU A 274 14.23 -0.30 -15.06
C LEU A 274 14.66 -1.70 -15.52
N ALA A 275 14.16 -2.77 -14.88
CA ALA A 275 14.46 -4.14 -15.24
C ALA A 275 14.04 -4.48 -16.68
N VAL A 276 12.82 -4.10 -17.06
CA VAL A 276 12.28 -4.32 -18.42
C VAL A 276 13.10 -3.56 -19.47
N ARG A 277 13.43 -2.28 -19.23
CA ARG A 277 14.25 -1.49 -20.17
C ARG A 277 15.67 -2.03 -20.30
N HIS A 278 16.23 -2.55 -19.22
CA HIS A 278 17.53 -3.22 -19.26
C HIS A 278 17.51 -4.48 -20.10
N ALA A 279 16.44 -5.29 -19.98
CA ALA A 279 16.23 -6.46 -20.83
C ALA A 279 16.13 -6.09 -22.32
N ALA A 280 15.32 -5.08 -22.64
CA ALA A 280 15.16 -4.58 -24.01
C ALA A 280 16.50 -4.13 -24.62
N ARG A 281 17.29 -3.34 -23.86
CA ARG A 281 18.62 -2.88 -24.30
C ARG A 281 19.57 -4.05 -24.58
N LYS A 282 19.55 -5.10 -23.75
CA LYS A 282 20.38 -6.30 -23.97
C LYS A 282 19.99 -7.03 -25.26
N ALA A 283 18.69 -7.18 -25.52
CA ALA A 283 18.21 -7.79 -26.75
C ALA A 283 18.67 -7.01 -27.99
N GLU A 284 18.63 -5.68 -27.94
CA GLU A 284 19.10 -4.79 -29.01
C GLU A 284 20.61 -4.84 -29.23
N GLN A 285 21.41 -4.81 -28.15
CA GLN A 285 22.86 -4.66 -28.23
C GLN A 285 23.60 -5.98 -28.44
N SER A 286 23.13 -7.08 -27.84
CA SER A 286 23.84 -8.36 -27.83
C SER A 286 22.99 -9.52 -28.36
N GLY A 287 21.76 -9.28 -28.79
CA GLY A 287 20.84 -10.33 -29.23
C GLY A 287 20.33 -11.23 -28.10
N GLN A 288 20.62 -10.91 -26.84
CA GLN A 288 20.21 -11.71 -25.69
C GLN A 288 18.74 -11.42 -25.35
N THR A 289 17.86 -12.39 -25.58
CA THR A 289 16.42 -12.31 -25.32
C THR A 289 16.07 -12.60 -23.86
N MET A 290 14.85 -12.23 -23.45
CA MET A 290 14.26 -12.61 -22.18
C MET A 290 13.50 -13.93 -22.34
N ASP A 291 14.10 -15.04 -21.96
CA ASP A 291 13.60 -16.37 -22.37
C ASP A 291 12.39 -16.84 -21.57
N ASN A 292 12.21 -16.34 -20.34
CA ASN A 292 11.11 -16.73 -19.47
C ASN A 292 10.82 -15.65 -18.38
N PRO A 293 9.66 -15.73 -17.69
CA PRO A 293 9.31 -14.80 -16.61
C PRO A 293 10.20 -14.88 -15.36
N ASP A 294 10.90 -15.99 -15.10
CA ASP A 294 11.80 -16.10 -13.94
C ASP A 294 13.09 -15.29 -14.16
N ASP A 295 13.58 -15.20 -15.40
CA ASP A 295 14.68 -14.31 -15.77
C ASP A 295 14.29 -12.83 -15.55
N LEU A 296 13.05 -12.47 -15.92
CA LEU A 296 12.51 -11.13 -15.67
C LEU A 296 12.39 -10.87 -14.16
N LEU A 297 11.90 -11.83 -13.38
CA LEU A 297 11.86 -11.73 -11.93
C LEU A 297 13.26 -11.51 -11.33
N GLY A 298 14.28 -12.21 -11.82
CA GLY A 298 15.67 -12.01 -11.41
C GLY A 298 16.18 -10.59 -11.67
N LEU A 299 15.85 -10.02 -12.84
CA LEU A 299 16.18 -8.61 -13.13
C LEU A 299 15.40 -7.62 -12.26
N ILE A 300 14.12 -7.89 -12.00
CA ILE A 300 13.30 -7.07 -11.10
C ILE A 300 13.89 -7.07 -9.69
N GLN A 301 14.30 -8.23 -9.18
CA GLN A 301 14.94 -8.35 -7.87
C GLN A 301 16.26 -7.57 -7.80
N LEU A 302 17.07 -7.59 -8.86
CA LEU A 302 18.26 -6.74 -8.94
C LEU A 302 17.88 -5.26 -8.93
N ALA A 303 16.88 -4.85 -9.72
CA ALA A 303 16.39 -3.48 -9.73
C ALA A 303 15.82 -3.05 -8.36
N PHE A 304 15.15 -3.94 -7.63
CA PHE A 304 14.69 -3.70 -6.26
C PHE A 304 15.86 -3.36 -5.34
N VAL A 305 16.97 -4.10 -5.41
CA VAL A 305 18.18 -3.76 -4.64
C VAL A 305 18.67 -2.36 -4.99
N PHE A 306 18.75 -2.01 -6.29
CA PHE A 306 19.13 -0.65 -6.71
C PHE A 306 18.19 0.43 -6.18
N TYR A 307 16.91 0.11 -6.02
CA TYR A 307 15.86 0.97 -5.45
C TYR A 307 15.71 0.80 -3.94
N GLY A 308 16.64 0.16 -3.22
CA GLY A 308 16.54 -0.01 -1.77
C GLY A 308 15.34 -0.83 -1.28
N ILE A 309 14.68 -1.56 -2.18
CA ILE A 309 13.56 -2.46 -1.90
C ILE A 309 14.15 -3.85 -1.60
N ASN A 310 13.63 -4.53 -0.58
CA ASN A 310 14.10 -5.88 -0.26
C ASN A 310 13.61 -6.87 -1.35
N PRO A 311 14.51 -7.55 -2.09
CA PRO A 311 14.13 -8.37 -3.23
C PRO A 311 13.35 -9.64 -2.86
N VAL A 312 13.44 -10.09 -1.60
CA VAL A 312 12.74 -11.27 -1.08
C VAL A 312 11.47 -10.88 -0.32
N ARG A 313 11.40 -9.63 0.15
CA ARG A 313 10.27 -9.07 0.92
C ARG A 313 9.96 -7.66 0.43
N PRO A 314 9.39 -7.51 -0.78
CA PRO A 314 9.29 -6.21 -1.47
C PRO A 314 8.31 -5.23 -0.83
N ASN A 315 7.52 -5.68 0.15
CA ASN A 315 6.77 -4.84 1.07
C ASN A 315 7.67 -4.10 2.08
N ARG A 316 8.98 -4.42 2.10
CA ARG A 316 10.00 -3.82 2.95
C ARG A 316 11.13 -3.21 2.11
N HIS A 317 11.93 -2.39 2.76
CA HIS A 317 13.16 -1.82 2.25
C HIS A 317 14.38 -2.47 2.90
N LEU A 318 15.51 -2.38 2.22
CA LEU A 318 16.79 -2.80 2.76
C LEU A 318 17.24 -1.82 3.86
N PRO A 319 17.93 -2.29 4.91
CA PRO A 319 18.46 -1.41 5.94
C PRO A 319 19.44 -0.41 5.31
N SER A 320 19.51 0.80 5.86
CA SER A 320 20.39 1.87 5.36
C SER A 320 21.87 1.48 5.36
N SER A 321 22.30 0.58 6.23
CA SER A 321 23.65 0.01 6.25
C SER A 321 23.99 -0.85 5.03
N ALA A 322 23.02 -1.14 4.16
CA ALA A 322 23.22 -1.88 2.92
C ALA A 322 23.63 -0.99 1.74
N PHE A 323 23.69 0.34 1.92
CA PHE A 323 24.05 1.34 0.90
C PHE A 323 25.19 2.24 1.35
#